data_AF-A0A497FJ00-F1
#
_entry.id   AF-A0A497FJ00-F1
#
_cell.length_a   1.000
_cell.length_b   1.000
_cell.length_c   1.000
_cell.angle_alpha   90.00
_cell.angle_beta   90.00
_cell.angle_gamma   90.00
#
_symmetry.space_group_name_H-M   'P 1'
#
loop_
_entity.id
_entity.type
_entity.pdbx_description
1 polymer ?
#
loop_
_entity_poly.entity_id
_entity_poly.type
_entity_poly.pdbx_seq_one_letter_code
_entity_poly.pdbx_strand_id
1 'polypeptide(L)'
;MFLGLQLIGINLAHPKLQNKYVRWAINYMIPIDHIVENILGGVAGKPAYQFLAPETIGHNPELPPVEYNPEKAKEFMEKAGYKYEWLEEKPLPQWVYIAPFLTFVLGLVIGFAIMKVKIGKVEEEVEETTESQEST
;
A
#
# COMPACT_ATOMS: atom_id res chain seq x y z
N MET A 1 22.22 -21.54 -22.34
CA MET A 1 21.84 -20.12 -22.22
C MET A 1 22.78 -19.49 -21.20
N PHE A 2 23.78 -18.74 -21.67
CA PHE A 2 24.78 -18.06 -20.84
C PHE A 2 24.24 -16.67 -20.47
N LEU A 3 23.39 -16.58 -19.45
CA LEU A 3 23.27 -15.33 -18.71
C LEU A 3 24.29 -15.46 -17.59
N GLY A 4 25.38 -14.69 -17.68
CA GLY A 4 26.42 -14.68 -16.66
C GLY A 4 25.89 -14.19 -15.31
N LEU A 5 26.80 -14.00 -14.36
CA LEU A 5 26.47 -13.46 -13.05
C LEU A 5 25.78 -12.09 -13.15
N GLN A 6 24.55 -11.99 -12.66
CA GLN A 6 23.81 -10.73 -12.59
C GLN A 6 23.88 -10.16 -11.17
N LEU A 7 24.34 -8.92 -11.05
CA LEU A 7 24.55 -8.24 -9.77
C LEU A 7 23.92 -6.85 -9.80
N ILE A 8 23.57 -6.34 -8.63
CA ILE A 8 23.25 -4.93 -8.44
C ILE A 8 24.48 -4.24 -7.85
N GLY A 9 25.16 -3.44 -8.67
CA GLY A 9 26.26 -2.60 -8.22
C GLY A 9 25.76 -1.42 -7.40
N ILE A 10 26.37 -1.18 -6.24
CA ILE A 10 26.02 -0.06 -5.36
C ILE A 10 27.17 0.95 -5.39
N ASN A 11 26.87 2.22 -5.65
CA ASN A 11 27.86 3.30 -5.62
C ASN A 11 28.24 3.64 -4.16
N LEU A 12 29.44 3.23 -3.74
CA LEU A 12 29.98 3.49 -2.40
C LEU A 12 30.48 4.93 -2.21
N ALA A 13 30.59 5.75 -3.26
CA ALA A 13 30.93 7.17 -3.13
C ALA A 13 29.73 8.02 -2.64
N HIS A 14 28.51 7.51 -2.78
CA HIS A 14 27.32 8.23 -2.34
C HIS A 14 27.18 8.18 -0.80
N PRO A 15 26.98 9.33 -0.12
CA PRO A 15 27.05 9.42 1.35
C PRO A 15 26.04 8.49 2.05
N LYS A 16 24.84 8.29 1.49
CA LYS A 16 23.83 7.38 2.06
C LYS A 16 24.20 5.90 1.92
N LEU A 17 24.92 5.54 0.87
CA LEU A 17 25.27 4.15 0.54
C LEU A 17 26.61 3.71 1.14
N GLN A 18 27.38 4.65 1.69
CA GLN A 18 28.57 4.38 2.50
C GLN A 18 28.24 3.62 3.79
N ASN A 19 27.07 3.87 4.38
CA ASN A 19 26.64 3.17 5.57
C ASN A 19 26.37 1.68 5.28
N LYS A 20 27.11 0.79 5.97
CA LYS A 20 26.98 -0.66 5.80
C LYS A 20 25.57 -1.17 6.10
N TYR A 21 24.87 -0.55 7.05
CA TYR A 21 23.53 -0.99 7.45
C TYR A 21 22.51 -0.71 6.35
N VAL A 22 22.66 0.39 5.61
CA VAL A 22 21.81 0.67 4.43
C VAL A 22 22.00 -0.39 3.35
N ARG A 23 23.24 -0.83 3.10
CA ARG A 23 23.50 -1.89 2.11
C ARG A 23 22.95 -3.24 2.55
N TRP A 24 23.02 -3.55 3.85
CA TRP A 24 22.39 -4.76 4.41
C TRP A 24 20.87 -4.70 4.28
N ALA A 25 20.26 -3.55 4.60
CA ALA A 25 18.83 -3.37 4.43
C ALA A 25 18.37 -3.59 2.98
N ILE A 26 19.14 -3.09 2.00
CA ILE A 26 18.85 -3.33 0.58
C ILE A 26 18.91 -4.83 0.25
N ASN A 27 19.91 -5.57 0.75
CA ASN A 27 20.02 -7.01 0.48
C ASN A 27 18.81 -7.79 1.05
N TYR A 28 18.40 -7.51 2.29
CA TYR A 28 17.25 -8.17 2.91
C TYR A 28 15.90 -7.84 2.23
N MET A 29 15.81 -6.72 1.52
CA MET A 29 14.59 -6.27 0.84
C MET A 29 14.41 -6.86 -0.56
N ILE A 30 15.42 -7.53 -1.13
CA ILE A 30 15.35 -8.07 -2.49
C ILE A 30 14.91 -9.54 -2.45
N PRO A 31 13.73 -9.91 -2.99
CA PRO A 31 13.27 -11.29 -3.03
C PRO A 31 13.88 -12.02 -4.23
N ILE A 32 15.14 -12.44 -4.12
CA ILE A 32 15.92 -13.03 -5.22
C ILE A 32 15.22 -14.27 -5.78
N ASP A 33 14.73 -15.17 -4.92
CA ASP A 33 14.06 -16.41 -5.33
C ASP A 33 12.81 -16.12 -6.17
N HIS A 34 11.97 -15.19 -5.73
CA HIS A 34 10.79 -14.76 -6.47
C HIS A 34 11.13 -14.13 -7.82
N ILE A 35 12.22 -13.35 -7.91
CA ILE A 35 12.68 -12.77 -9.17
C ILE A 35 13.11 -13.88 -10.14
N VAL A 36 13.87 -14.86 -9.65
CA VAL A 36 14.36 -15.99 -10.47
C VAL A 36 13.19 -16.86 -10.96
N GLU A 37 12.23 -17.15 -10.10
CA GLU A 37 11.10 -18.01 -10.44
C GLU A 37 10.08 -17.31 -11.34
N ASN A 38 9.59 -16.13 -10.94
CA ASN A 38 8.40 -15.52 -11.56
C ASN A 38 8.73 -14.51 -12.65
N ILE A 39 9.83 -13.75 -12.50
CA ILE A 39 10.21 -12.71 -13.48
C ILE A 39 11.07 -13.31 -14.58
N LEU A 40 12.04 -14.14 -14.18
CA LEU A 40 12.95 -14.80 -15.10
C LEU A 40 12.43 -16.15 -15.61
N GLY A 41 11.19 -16.50 -15.27
CA GLY A 41 10.46 -17.66 -15.78
C GLY A 41 11.03 -19.01 -15.36
N GLY A 42 11.83 -19.07 -14.29
CA GLY A 42 12.48 -20.29 -13.80
C GLY A 42 13.54 -20.87 -14.73
N VAL A 43 13.75 -20.28 -15.91
CA VAL A 43 14.72 -20.75 -16.92
C VAL A 43 16.09 -20.10 -16.74
N ALA A 44 16.17 -18.95 -16.04
CA ALA A 44 17.33 -18.05 -16.12
C ALA A 44 18.38 -18.17 -15.00
N GLY A 45 18.42 -19.27 -14.26
CA GLY A 45 19.56 -19.59 -13.39
C GLY A 45 19.19 -19.85 -11.93
N LYS A 46 20.22 -19.97 -11.08
CA LYS A 46 20.08 -20.20 -9.64
C LYS A 46 20.22 -18.87 -8.88
N PRO A 47 19.55 -18.72 -7.72
CA PRO A 47 19.76 -17.58 -6.84
C PRO A 47 21.25 -17.37 -6.53
N ALA A 48 21.75 -16.17 -6.79
CA ALA A 48 23.14 -15.82 -6.52
C ALA A 48 23.27 -15.35 -5.06
N TYR A 49 24.17 -15.99 -4.31
CA TYR A 49 24.48 -15.64 -2.92
C TYR A 49 25.93 -15.18 -2.71
N GLN A 50 26.77 -15.32 -3.75
CA GLN A 50 28.14 -14.83 -3.78
C GLN A 50 28.51 -14.39 -5.20
N PHE A 51 29.65 -13.72 -5.33
CA PHE A 51 30.13 -13.23 -6.61
C PHE A 51 30.59 -14.36 -7.54
N LEU A 52 31.18 -15.42 -7.00
CA LEU A 52 31.69 -16.51 -7.83
C LEU A 52 30.60 -17.55 -8.10
N ALA A 53 30.40 -17.87 -9.38
CA ALA A 53 29.52 -18.97 -9.76
C ALA A 53 30.08 -20.31 -9.23
N PRO A 54 29.23 -21.32 -8.98
CA PRO A 54 29.67 -22.63 -8.47
C PRO A 54 30.76 -23.31 -9.29
N GLU A 55 30.82 -23.05 -10.59
CA GLU A 55 31.79 -23.64 -11.51
C GLU A 55 33.15 -22.91 -11.50
N THR A 56 33.26 -21.79 -10.78
CA THR A 56 34.47 -20.97 -10.72
C THR A 56 35.33 -21.35 -9.52
N ILE A 57 36.64 -21.48 -9.74
CA ILE A 57 37.62 -21.74 -8.68
C ILE A 57 37.53 -20.62 -7.62
N GLY A 58 37.46 -21.01 -6.35
CA GLY A 58 37.31 -20.09 -5.22
C GLY A 58 35.87 -19.87 -4.74
N HIS A 59 34.89 -20.52 -5.37
CA HIS A 59 33.51 -20.57 -4.86
C HIS A 59 33.44 -21.24 -3.48
N ASN A 60 32.79 -20.59 -2.51
CA ASN A 60 32.57 -21.16 -1.19
C ASN A 60 31.13 -21.69 -1.05
N PRO A 61 30.90 -23.01 -1.08
CA PRO A 61 29.55 -23.59 -0.98
C PRO A 61 28.95 -23.49 0.44
N GLU A 62 29.76 -23.20 1.47
CA GLU A 62 29.29 -23.10 2.86
C GLU A 62 28.79 -21.70 3.24
N LEU A 63 28.89 -20.71 2.32
CA LEU A 63 28.44 -19.36 2.60
C LEU A 63 26.89 -19.33 2.66
N PRO A 64 26.29 -18.92 3.79
CA PRO A 64 24.84 -18.88 3.91
C PRO A 64 24.26 -17.77 3.01
N PRO A 65 23.17 -18.05 2.27
CA PRO A 65 22.49 -17.04 1.48
C PRO A 65 21.80 -16.00 2.37
N VAL A 66 21.63 -14.79 1.84
CA VAL A 66 20.84 -13.74 2.50
C VAL A 66 19.38 -13.92 2.10
N GLU A 67 18.56 -14.37 3.04
CA GLU A 67 17.13 -14.57 2.81
C GLU A 67 16.37 -13.23 2.75
N TYR A 68 15.28 -13.21 1.96
CA TYR A 68 14.36 -12.09 1.93
C TYR A 68 13.67 -11.91 3.29
N ASN A 69 13.93 -10.77 3.94
CA ASN A 69 13.35 -10.46 5.24
C ASN A 69 13.13 -8.94 5.40
N PRO A 70 11.93 -8.43 5.08
CA PRO A 70 11.59 -7.02 5.22
C PRO A 70 11.72 -6.47 6.65
N GLU A 71 11.50 -7.30 7.68
CA GLU A 71 11.60 -6.89 9.08
C GLU A 71 13.06 -6.61 9.47
N LYS A 72 13.99 -7.49 9.08
CA LYS A 72 15.44 -7.26 9.25
C LYS A 72 15.88 -6.03 8.46
N ALA A 73 15.36 -5.84 7.24
CA ALA A 73 15.69 -4.65 6.45
C ALA A 73 15.30 -3.35 7.20
N LYS A 74 14.12 -3.32 7.82
CA LYS A 74 13.66 -2.20 8.68
C LYS A 74 14.59 -1.99 9.88
N GLU A 75 14.95 -3.07 10.59
CA GLU A 75 15.88 -3.01 11.73
C GLU A 75 17.24 -2.40 11.34
N PHE A 76 17.78 -2.78 10.18
CA PHE A 76 19.02 -2.21 9.67
C PHE A 76 18.88 -0.76 9.23
N MET A 77 17.73 -0.32 8.71
CA MET A 77 17.47 1.09 8.40
C MET A 77 17.39 1.95 9.66
N GLU A 78 16.83 1.44 10.76
CA GLU A 78 16.85 2.11 12.07
C GLU A 78 18.28 2.23 12.62
N LYS A 79 19.07 1.16 12.54
CA LYS A 79 20.51 1.20 12.89
C LYS A 79 21.30 2.19 12.04
N ALA A 80 20.85 2.45 10.82
CA ALA A 80 21.41 3.48 9.95
C ALA A 80 20.95 4.91 10.27
N GLY A 81 20.01 5.08 11.21
CA GLY A 81 19.45 6.37 11.61
C GLY A 81 18.27 6.85 10.75
N TYR A 82 17.68 5.98 9.93
CA TYR A 82 16.50 6.31 9.13
C TYR A 82 15.22 5.91 9.87
N LYS A 83 14.33 6.89 10.08
CA LYS A 83 12.96 6.65 10.53
C LYS A 83 12.07 6.41 9.31
N TYR A 84 11.38 5.28 9.26
CA TYR A 84 10.48 4.92 8.15
C TYR A 84 9.00 5.03 8.53
N GLU A 85 8.67 5.72 9.62
CA GLU A 85 7.29 5.98 10.11
C GLU A 85 6.37 6.61 9.05
N TRP A 86 6.93 7.23 7.99
CA TRP A 86 6.14 7.77 6.87
C TRP A 86 5.72 6.71 5.84
N LEU A 87 6.34 5.52 5.81
CA LEU A 87 6.02 4.42 4.89
C LEU A 87 4.92 3.52 5.41
N GLU A 88 4.59 3.63 6.70
CA GLU A 88 3.47 2.93 7.28
C GLU A 88 2.18 3.60 6.80
N GLU A 89 1.30 2.80 6.18
CA GLU A 89 -0.03 3.25 5.81
C GLU A 89 -0.80 3.64 7.08
N LYS A 90 -0.88 4.94 7.35
CA LYS A 90 -1.77 5.44 8.41
C LYS A 90 -3.20 5.21 7.92
N PRO A 91 -4.05 4.46 8.67
CA PRO A 91 -5.43 4.29 8.27
C PRO A 91 -6.06 5.67 8.13
N LEU A 92 -6.87 5.86 7.09
CA LEU A 92 -7.57 7.13 6.90
C LEU A 92 -8.33 7.49 8.19
N PRO A 93 -8.42 8.78 8.54
CA PRO A 93 -9.12 9.18 9.74
C PRO A 93 -10.55 8.64 9.70
N GLN A 94 -11.01 8.06 10.82
CA GLN A 94 -12.27 7.30 10.90
C GLN A 94 -13.50 8.05 10.36
N TRP A 95 -13.48 9.39 10.44
CA TRP A 95 -14.49 10.26 9.85
C TRP A 95 -14.68 10.05 8.34
N VAL A 96 -13.63 9.73 7.56
CA VAL A 96 -13.72 9.48 6.11
C VAL A 96 -14.57 8.26 5.79
N TYR A 97 -14.52 7.23 6.66
CA TYR A 97 -15.35 6.04 6.52
C TYR A 97 -16.82 6.30 6.92
N ILE A 98 -17.04 7.20 7.88
CA ILE A 98 -18.38 7.53 8.40
C ILE A 98 -19.08 8.59 7.54
N ALA A 99 -18.32 9.46 6.88
CA ALA A 99 -18.80 10.56 6.05
C ALA A 99 -19.88 10.17 5.02
N PRO A 100 -19.73 9.11 4.18
CA PRO A 100 -20.76 8.75 3.20
C PRO A 100 -22.08 8.32 3.84
N PHE A 101 -22.03 7.68 5.01
CA PHE A 101 -23.24 7.32 5.75
C PHE A 101 -23.89 8.54 6.40
N LEU A 102 -23.08 9.43 6.97
CA LEU A 102 -23.57 10.64 7.63
C LEU A 102 -24.23 11.62 6.64
N THR A 103 -23.64 11.81 5.46
CA THR A 103 -24.21 12.66 4.40
C THR A 103 -25.47 12.05 3.81
N PHE A 104 -25.54 10.72 3.67
CA PHE A 104 -26.74 10.02 3.23
C PHE A 104 -27.90 10.19 4.23
N VAL A 105 -27.64 10.03 5.52
CA VAL A 105 -28.65 10.22 6.57
C VAL A 105 -29.11 11.67 6.64
N LEU A 106 -28.18 12.63 6.56
CA LEU A 106 -28.52 14.06 6.47
C LEU A 106 -29.41 14.36 5.26
N GLY A 107 -29.08 13.78 4.09
CA GLY A 107 -29.90 13.91 2.88
C GLY A 107 -31.31 13.34 3.05
N LEU A 108 -31.46 12.18 3.69
CA LEU A 108 -32.77 11.59 3.99
C LEU A 108 -33.58 12.45 4.96
N VAL A 109 -32.96 12.98 6.02
CA VAL A 109 -33.64 13.84 7.00
C VAL A 109 -34.12 15.14 6.34
N ILE A 110 -33.28 15.79 5.53
CA ILE A 110 -33.65 16.99 4.79
C ILE A 110 -34.77 16.68 3.78
N GLY A 111 -34.68 15.54 3.07
CA GLY A 111 -35.73 15.10 2.16
C GLY A 111 -37.07 14.84 2.86
N PHE A 112 -37.05 14.20 4.03
CA PHE A 112 -38.25 13.92 4.82
C PHE A 112 -38.89 15.20 5.37
N ALA A 113 -38.07 16.17 5.78
CA ALA A 113 -38.55 17.48 6.22
C ALA A 113 -39.24 18.24 5.07
N ILE A 114 -38.64 18.26 3.87
CA ILE A 114 -39.25 18.87 2.68
C ILE A 114 -40.56 18.16 2.31
N MET A 115 -40.60 16.83 2.39
CA MET A 115 -41.81 16.06 2.13
C MET A 115 -42.94 16.39 3.13
N LYS A 116 -42.63 16.48 4.43
CA LYS A 116 -43.57 16.90 5.47
C LYS A 116 -44.13 18.31 5.23
N VAL A 117 -43.28 19.27 4.87
CA VAL A 117 -43.70 20.65 4.56
C VAL A 117 -44.60 20.70 3.31
N LYS A 118 -44.30 19.88 2.30
CA LYS A 118 -45.12 19.82 1.09
C LYS A 118 -46.47 19.13 1.33
N ILE A 119 -46.53 18.09 2.16
CA ILE A 119 -47.78 17.43 2.54
C ILE A 119 -48.69 18.39 3.32
N GLY A 120 -48.15 19.14 4.29
CA GLY A 120 -48.95 20.13 5.03
C GLY A 120 -49.54 21.23 4.15
N LYS A 121 -48.79 21.70 3.14
CA LYS A 121 -49.31 22.67 2.16
C LYS A 121 -50.39 22.09 1.23
N VAL A 122 -50.31 20.80 0.92
CA VAL A 122 -51.32 20.12 0.09
C VAL A 122 -52.59 19.84 0.90
N GLU A 123 -52.48 19.55 2.20
CA GLU A 123 -53.63 19.42 3.09
C GLU A 123 -54.39 20.75 3.25
N GLU A 124 -53.69 21.88 3.41
CA GLU A 124 -54.32 23.22 3.41
C GLU A 124 -55.01 23.58 2.09
N GLU A 125 -54.40 23.24 0.94
CA GLU A 125 -54.96 23.52 -0.39
C GLU A 125 -56.17 22.61 -0.72
N VAL A 126 -56.21 21.40 -0.15
CA VAL A 126 -57.35 20.47 -0.26
C VAL A 126 -58.50 20.90 0.65
N GLU A 127 -58.23 21.40 1.86
CA GLU A 127 -59.27 21.94 2.75
C GLU A 127 -59.93 23.21 2.18
N GLU A 128 -59.15 24.15 1.63
CA GLU A 128 -59.68 25.36 0.96
C GLU A 128 -60.54 25.04 -0.29
N THR A 129 -60.22 23.95 -1.01
CA THR A 129 -61.00 23.51 -2.19
C THR A 129 -62.24 22.69 -1.83
N THR A 130 -62.29 22.05 -0.66
CA THR A 130 -63.51 21.41 -0.14
C THR A 130 -64.48 22.41 0.49
N GLU A 131 -64.00 23.42 1.23
CA GLU A 131 -64.87 24.46 1.82
C GLU A 131 -65.50 25.36 0.75
N SER A 132 -64.83 25.58 -0.39
CA SER A 132 -65.39 26.35 -1.51
C SER A 132 -66.40 25.58 -2.37
N GLN A 133 -66.51 24.25 -2.22
CA GLN A 133 -67.52 23.42 -2.90
C GLN A 133 -68.76 23.13 -2.03
N GLU A 134 -68.71 23.33 -0.71
CA GLU A 134 -69.87 23.17 0.19
C GLU A 134 -70.75 24.44 0.30
N SER A 135 -70.30 25.58 -0.23
CA SER A 135 -71.01 26.86 -0.17
C SER A 135 -71.70 27.30 -1.48
N THR A 136 -72.00 26.38 -2.40
CA THR A 136 -72.81 26.66 -3.63
C THR A 136 -73.97 25.70 -3.78
#